data_AF-A0A1G0XWY4-F1
#
_entry.id   AF-A0A1G0XWY4-F1
#
_cell.length_a   1.000
_cell.length_b   1.000
_cell.length_c   1.000
_cell.angle_alpha   90.00
_cell.angle_beta   90.00
_cell.angle_gamma   90.00
#
_symmetry.space_group_name_H-M   'P 1'
#
loop_
_entity.id
_entity.type
_entity.pdbx_description
1 polymer ?
#
loop_
_entity_poly.entity_id
_entity_poly.type
_entity_poly.pdbx_seq_one_letter_code
_entity_poly.pdbx_strand_id
1 'polypeptide(L)'
;MGLEAVELVITLEKEFKVSISDADSGSVRTVGDMYNLLIRLIREQNPGYVDKCKDFEDDVWKILVKTSKEVTGCTSGPEVTRETKYVDDLGYG
;
A
#
# COMPACT_ATOMS: atom_id res chain seq x y z
N MET A 1 15.57 2.08 -3.07
CA MET A 1 14.48 1.46 -2.31
C MET A 1 15.04 0.21 -1.68
N GLY A 2 14.89 0.02 -0.37
CA GLY A 2 15.17 -1.26 0.29
C GLY A 2 14.33 -2.39 -0.32
N LEU A 3 14.79 -3.64 -0.14
CA LEU A 3 14.13 -4.82 -0.71
C LEU A 3 12.66 -4.91 -0.26
N GLU A 4 12.36 -4.52 0.98
CA GLU A 4 11.00 -4.49 1.51
C GLU A 4 10.08 -3.54 0.73
N ALA A 5 10.57 -2.37 0.34
CA ALA A 5 9.74 -1.37 -0.36
C ALA A 5 9.34 -1.88 -1.74
N VAL A 6 10.26 -2.58 -2.40
CA VAL A 6 10.01 -3.23 -3.70
C VAL A 6 9.01 -4.38 -3.52
N GLU A 7 9.17 -5.21 -2.48
CA GLU A 7 8.26 -6.33 -2.20
C GLU A 7 6.83 -5.85 -1.89
N LEU A 8 6.69 -4.77 -1.12
CA LEU A 8 5.40 -4.16 -0.82
C LEU A 8 4.70 -3.73 -2.12
N VAL A 9 5.39 -2.99 -2.99
CA VAL A 9 4.84 -2.50 -4.26
C VAL A 9 4.41 -3.67 -5.14
N ILE A 10 5.27 -4.66 -5.34
CA ILE A 10 4.97 -5.85 -6.16
C ILE A 10 3.76 -6.61 -5.62
N THR A 11 3.64 -6.74 -4.30
CA THR A 11 2.52 -7.44 -3.66
C THR A 11 1.21 -6.69 -3.89
N LEU A 12 1.21 -5.36 -3.71
CA LEU A 12 0.03 -4.52 -3.93
C LEU A 12 -0.40 -4.48 -5.40
N GLU A 13 0.56 -4.37 -6.33
CA GLU A 13 0.30 -4.42 -7.78
C GLU A 13 -0.41 -5.73 -8.17
N LYS A 14 0.06 -6.87 -7.65
CA LYS A 14 -0.54 -8.19 -7.90
C LYS A 14 -1.94 -8.31 -7.31
N GLU A 15 -2.11 -7.87 -6.07
CA GLU A 15 -3.39 -8.00 -5.33
C GLU A 15 -4.49 -7.15 -5.99
N PHE A 16 -4.19 -5.88 -6.28
CA PHE A 16 -5.16 -4.96 -6.85
C PHE A 16 -5.20 -4.95 -8.39
N LYS A 17 -4.30 -5.69 -9.04
CA LYS A 17 -4.13 -5.71 -10.50
C LYS A 17 -3.91 -4.32 -11.07
N VAL A 18 -3.07 -3.54 -10.40
CA VAL A 18 -2.65 -2.19 -10.82
C VAL A 18 -1.16 -2.20 -11.14
N SER A 19 -0.71 -1.21 -11.90
CA SER A 19 0.72 -0.93 -12.04
C SER A 19 1.10 0.39 -11.37
N ILE A 20 2.15 0.34 -10.55
CA ILE A 20 2.74 1.47 -9.82
C ILE A 20 4.08 1.80 -10.47
N SER A 21 4.23 3.02 -10.98
CA SER A 21 5.50 3.45 -11.57
C SER A 21 6.55 3.71 -10.48
N ASP A 22 7.83 3.52 -10.81
CA ASP A 22 8.96 3.79 -9.90
C ASP A 22 8.97 5.24 -9.39
N ALA A 23 8.52 6.18 -10.23
CA ALA A 23 8.36 7.58 -9.86
C ALA A 23 7.26 7.81 -8.80
N ASP A 24 6.12 7.11 -8.92
CA ASP A 24 5.04 7.19 -7.95
C ASP A 24 5.46 6.52 -6.64
N SER A 25 6.04 5.32 -6.69
CA SER A 25 6.53 4.63 -5.48
C SER A 25 7.68 5.36 -4.80
N GLY A 26 8.58 6.01 -5.56
CA GLY A 26 9.66 6.84 -5.03
C GLY A 26 9.19 8.11 -4.33
N SER A 27 7.97 8.56 -4.63
CA SER A 27 7.33 9.72 -4.01
C SER A 27 6.55 9.39 -2.75
N VAL A 28 6.21 8.11 -2.53
CA VAL A 28 5.50 7.65 -1.33
C VAL A 28 6.41 7.73 -0.10
N ARG A 29 5.91 8.35 0.97
CA ARG A 29 6.61 8.47 2.26
C ARG A 29 5.83 7.83 3.39
N THR A 30 4.51 7.92 3.36
CA THR A 30 3.61 7.38 4.37
C THR A 30 2.68 6.29 3.84
N VAL A 31 2.11 5.49 4.74
CA VAL A 31 1.08 4.52 4.40
C VAL A 31 -0.17 5.23 3.84
N GLY A 32 -0.47 6.44 4.31
CA GLY A 32 -1.50 7.30 3.74
C GLY A 32 -1.24 7.67 2.28
N ASP A 33 -0.01 8.03 1.93
CA ASP A 33 0.39 8.32 0.54
C ASP A 33 0.18 7.10 -0.35
N MET A 34 0.64 5.91 0.10
CA MET A 34 0.47 4.67 -0.64
C MET A 34 -1.01 4.35 -0.87
N TYR A 35 -1.84 4.54 0.14
CA TYR A 35 -3.26 4.35 -0.01
C TYR A 35 -3.88 5.29 -1.04
N ASN A 36 -3.59 6.58 -0.96
CA ASN A 36 -4.15 7.56 -1.89
C ASN A 36 -3.74 7.23 -3.33
N LEU A 37 -2.50 6.78 -3.51
CA LEU A 37 -1.99 6.28 -4.78
C LEU A 37 -2.78 5.05 -5.25
N LEU A 38 -2.95 4.03 -4.40
CA LEU A 38 -3.72 2.82 -4.73
C LEU A 38 -5.17 3.14 -5.10
N ILE A 39 -5.87 3.98 -4.35
CA ILE A 39 -7.25 4.37 -4.68
C ILE A 39 -7.31 5.02 -6.06
N ARG A 40 -6.36 5.90 -6.39
CA ARG A 40 -6.28 6.51 -7.72
C ARG A 40 -6.07 5.45 -8.79
N LEU A 41 -5.06 4.60 -8.64
CA LEU A 41 -4.70 3.59 -9.64
C LEU A 41 -5.78 2.52 -9.81
N ILE A 42 -6.45 2.09 -8.74
CA ILE A 42 -7.55 1.12 -8.82
C ILE A 42 -8.72 1.73 -9.59
N ARG A 43 -9.08 2.98 -9.32
CA ARG A 43 -10.15 3.66 -10.07
C ARG A 43 -9.80 3.82 -11.55
N GLU A 44 -8.55 4.07 -11.88
CA GLU A 44 -8.08 4.27 -13.27
C GLU A 44 -7.90 2.95 -14.04
N GLN A 45 -7.34 1.91 -13.40
CA GLN A 45 -6.86 0.69 -14.08
C GLN A 45 -7.74 -0.53 -13.81
N ASN A 46 -8.45 -0.57 -12.68
CA ASN A 46 -9.29 -1.69 -12.27
C ASN A 46 -10.64 -1.22 -11.69
N PRO A 47 -11.44 -0.46 -12.46
CA PRO A 47 -12.73 0.06 -12.00
C PRO A 47 -13.68 -1.06 -11.56
N GLY A 48 -13.57 -2.26 -12.15
CA GLY A 48 -14.35 -3.42 -11.74
C GLY A 48 -14.10 -3.90 -10.31
N TYR A 49 -13.00 -3.50 -9.67
CA TYR A 49 -12.77 -3.70 -8.23
C TYR A 49 -13.71 -2.81 -7.40
N VAL A 50 -13.85 -1.54 -7.82
CA VAL A 50 -14.69 -0.53 -7.16
C VAL A 50 -16.15 -0.93 -7.24
N ASP A 51 -16.62 -1.39 -8.40
CA ASP A 51 -18.02 -1.81 -8.60
C ASP A 51 -18.41 -3.07 -7.81
N LYS A 52 -17.44 -3.95 -7.53
CA LYS A 52 -17.69 -5.22 -6.81
C LYS A 52 -17.70 -5.07 -5.30
N CYS A 53 -17.03 -4.06 -4.77
CA CYS A 53 -16.79 -3.91 -3.34
C CYS A 53 -17.53 -2.67 -2.84
N LYS A 54 -18.63 -2.87 -2.09
CA LYS A 54 -19.43 -1.77 -1.53
C LYS A 54 -18.60 -0.83 -0.63
N ASP A 55 -17.60 -1.39 0.03
CA ASP A 55 -16.69 -0.70 0.94
C ASP A 55 -15.23 -0.83 0.46
N PHE A 56 -15.00 -0.65 -0.86
CA PHE A 56 -13.68 -0.88 -1.45
C PHE A 56 -12.55 -0.07 -0.79
N GLU A 57 -12.84 1.16 -0.34
CA GLU A 57 -11.86 2.02 0.34
C GLU A 57 -11.38 1.44 1.68
N ASP A 58 -12.27 0.78 2.41
CA ASP A 58 -11.94 0.10 3.67
C ASP A 58 -11.19 -1.21 3.41
N ASP A 59 -11.59 -1.94 2.38
CA ASP A 59 -10.93 -3.17 1.94
C ASP A 59 -9.48 -2.91 1.49
N VAL A 60 -9.26 -1.88 0.66
CA VAL A 60 -7.91 -1.45 0.24
C VAL A 60 -7.06 -1.08 1.45
N TRP A 61 -7.64 -0.39 2.44
CA TRP A 61 -6.93 -0.03 3.66
C TRP A 61 -6.51 -1.26 4.47
N LYS A 62 -7.43 -2.21 4.68
CA LYS A 62 -7.16 -3.45 5.43
C LYS A 62 -6.05 -4.27 4.78
N ILE A 63 -6.11 -4.44 3.46
CA ILE A 63 -5.09 -5.16 2.70
C ILE A 63 -3.75 -4.42 2.81
N LEU A 64 -3.71 -3.10 2.56
CA LEU A 64 -2.47 -2.32 2.64
C LEU A 64 -1.81 -2.44 4.03
N VAL A 65 -2.58 -2.28 5.10
CA VAL A 65 -2.07 -2.41 6.48
C VAL A 65 -1.55 -3.82 6.74
N LYS A 66 -2.28 -4.84 6.28
CA LYS A 66 -1.86 -6.23 6.42
C LYS A 66 -0.55 -6.49 5.67
N THR A 67 -0.47 -6.13 4.39
CA THR A 67 0.74 -6.33 3.57
C THR A 67 1.94 -5.57 4.13
N SER A 68 1.75 -4.33 4.59
CA SER A 68 2.82 -3.53 5.21
C SER A 68 3.40 -4.21 6.46
N LYS A 69 2.55 -4.86 7.27
CA LYS A 69 3.00 -5.63 8.45
C LYS A 69 3.67 -6.94 8.09
N GLU A 70 3.19 -7.63 7.06
CA GLU A 70 3.76 -8.91 6.59
C GLU A 70 5.18 -8.71 6.05
N VAL A 71 5.40 -7.69 5.23
CA VAL A 71 6.70 -7.40 4.60
C VAL A 71 7.74 -6.93 5.62
N THR A 72 7.34 -6.19 6.65
CA THR A 72 8.26 -5.69 7.71
C THR A 72 8.51 -6.70 8.82
N GLY A 73 7.78 -7.82 8.84
CA GLY A 73 7.77 -8.75 9.98
C GLY A 73 7.24 -8.15 11.29
N CYS A 74 6.77 -6.90 11.29
CA CYS A 74 6.22 -6.21 12.45
C CYS A 74 4.80 -6.70 12.74
N THR A 75 4.70 -7.92 13.28
CA THR A 75 3.45 -8.49 13.81
C THR A 75 3.06 -7.89 15.16
N SER A 76 3.98 -7.18 15.82
CA SER A 76 3.83 -6.56 17.15
C SER A 76 4.31 -5.11 17.14
N GLY A 77 3.70 -4.26 16.31
CA GLY A 77 4.02 -2.83 16.22
C GLY A 77 2.82 -1.93 16.58
N PRO A 78 3.04 -0.61 16.73
CA PRO A 78 1.95 0.36 16.88
C PRO A 78 0.94 0.24 15.74
N GLU A 79 -0.29 0.69 15.98
CA GLU A 79 -1.33 0.69 14.96
C GLU A 79 -0.84 1.46 13.73
N VAL A 80 -0.84 0.80 12.57
CA VAL A 80 -0.47 1.45 11.31
C VAL A 80 -1.56 2.46 10.98
N THR A 81 -1.19 3.73 10.97
CA THR A 81 -2.08 4.85 10.67
C THR A 81 -1.73 5.46 9.31
N ARG A 82 -2.52 6.43 8.88
CA ARG A 82 -2.24 7.20 7.64
C ARG A 82 -0.91 7.95 7.71
N GLU A 83 -0.48 8.33 8.90
CA GLU A 83 0.71 9.15 9.13
C GLU A 83 1.98 8.30 9.31
N THR A 84 1.83 6.98 9.46
CA THR A 84 2.95 6.04 9.59
C THR A 84 3.88 6.15 8.39
N LYS A 85 5.16 6.45 8.64
CA LYS A 85 6.21 6.58 7.62
C LYS A 85 6.89 5.25 7.39
N TYR A 86 7.11 4.90 6.12
CA TYR A 86 7.73 3.61 5.79
C TYR A 86 9.16 3.49 6.34
N VAL A 87 9.98 4.53 6.21
CA VAL A 87 11.39 4.47 6.63
C VAL A 87 11.53 4.63 8.15
N ASP A 88 10.83 5.61 8.73
CA ASP A 88 11.02 6.06 10.11
C ASP A 88 10.28 5.18 11.13
N ASP A 89 9.05 4.78 10.82
CA ASP A 89 8.20 4.00 11.73
C ASP A 89 8.23 2.50 11.45
N LEU A 90 8.36 2.12 10.17
CA LEU A 90 8.30 0.73 9.72
C LEU A 90 9.67 0.15 9.34
N GLY A 91 10.72 0.97 9.30
CA GLY A 91 12.09 0.52 9.05
C GLY A 91 12.40 0.13 7.61
N TYR A 92 11.56 0.48 6.62
CA TYR A 92 11.85 0.22 5.21
C TYR A 92 13.13 0.96 4.80
N GLY A 93 14.25 0.25 4.62
CA GLY A 93 15.59 0.81 4.38
C GLY A 93 16.34 0.11 3.27
#